data_AF-A0A921F9U6-F1
#
_entry.id   AF-A0A921F9U6-F1
#
_cell.length_a   1.000
_cell.length_b   1.000
_cell.length_c   1.000
_cell.angle_alpha   90.00
_cell.angle_beta   90.00
_cell.angle_gamma   90.00
#
_symmetry.space_group_name_H-M   'P 1'
#
loop_
_entity.id
_entity.type
_entity.pdbx_description
1 polymer ?
#
loop_
_entity_poly.entity_id
_entity_poly.type
_entity_poly.pdbx_seq_one_letter_code
_entity_poly.pdbx_strand_id
1 'polypeptide(L)' 'MEKEETLLNLQKNNPYYVGVEKVIHISTRVGDGSEKNPVRLVEHFYDIDGQLLFESE' A
#
# COMPACT_ATOMS: atom_id res chain seq x y z
N MET A 1 28.41 -15.00 20.40
CA MET A 1 27.95 -14.75 19.02
C MET A 1 26.67 -13.94 19.14
N GLU A 2 26.75 -12.63 19.42
CA GLU A 2 25.54 -11.86 19.81
C GLU A 2 25.53 -10.34 19.54
N LYS A 3 26.67 -9.68 19.35
CA LYS A 3 26.69 -8.20 19.16
C LYS A 3 27.09 -7.77 17.75
N GLU A 4 28.13 -8.35 17.18
CA GLU A 4 28.60 -8.01 15.83
C GLU A 4 27.62 -8.45 14.74
N GLU A 5 27.04 -9.65 14.87
CA GLU A 5 26.04 -10.17 13.92
C GLU A 5 24.74 -9.36 13.96
N THR A 6 24.33 -8.91 15.15
CA THR A 6 23.17 -8.03 15.36
C THR A 6 23.40 -6.65 14.74
N LEU A 7 24.59 -6.06 14.92
CA LEU A 7 24.97 -4.79 14.30
C LEU A 7 25.03 -4.87 12.76
N LEU A 8 25.52 -5.99 12.22
CA LEU A 8 25.55 -6.25 10.77
C LEU A 8 24.16 -6.36 10.14
N ASN A 9 23.15 -6.71 10.92
CA ASN A 9 21.76 -6.84 10.45
C ASN A 9 20.92 -5.58 10.66
N LEU A 10 21.34 -4.66 11.54
CA LEU A 10 20.53 -3.50 11.92
C LEU A 10 20.41 -2.42 10.83
N GLN A 11 21.23 -2.43 9.77
CA GLN A 11 21.17 -1.41 8.70
C GLN A 11 21.56 -1.96 7.32
N LYS A 12 20.94 -3.04 6.84
CA LYS A 12 21.16 -3.49 5.45
C LYS A 12 20.43 -2.63 4.42
N ASN A 13 19.29 -2.06 4.79
CA ASN A 13 18.48 -1.24 3.91
C ASN A 13 18.48 0.21 4.39
N ASN A 14 18.62 1.15 3.45
CA ASN A 14 18.53 2.57 3.75
C ASN A 14 17.11 2.86 4.26
N PRO A 15 16.93 3.34 5.50
CA PRO A 15 15.61 3.63 6.06
C PRO A 15 14.90 4.78 5.33
N TYR A 16 15.62 5.53 4.50
CA TYR A 16 15.10 6.58 3.62
C TYR A 16 15.00 6.15 2.16
N TYR A 17 15.10 4.85 1.87
CA TYR A 17 14.89 4.36 0.51
C TYR A 17 13.46 4.64 0.07
N VAL A 18 13.33 5.36 -1.05
CA VAL A 18 12.06 5.61 -1.72
C VAL A 18 12.15 4.96 -3.11
N GLY A 19 11.31 3.96 -3.34
CA GLY A 19 11.11 3.34 -4.64
C GLY A 19 9.89 3.92 -5.33
N VAL A 20 9.91 3.93 -6.67
CA VAL A 20 8.73 4.23 -7.48
C VAL A 20 8.32 2.94 -8.17
N GLU A 21 7.17 2.41 -7.80
CA GLU A 21 6.64 1.15 -8.32
C GLU A 21 5.48 1.40 -9.28
N LYS A 22 5.35 0.53 -10.28
CA LYS A 22 4.16 0.51 -11.14
C LYS A 22 3.09 -0.33 -10.47
N VAL A 23 1.89 0.22 -10.39
CA VAL A 23 0.71 -0.42 -9.78
C VAL A 23 -0.44 -0.46 -10.78
N ILE A 24 -1.35 -1.40 -10.56
CA ILE A 24 -2.67 -1.40 -11.20
C ILE A 24 -3.56 -0.50 -10.35
N HIS A 25 -4.14 0.52 -10.98
CA HIS A 25 -4.98 1.52 -10.31
C HIS A 25 -6.42 1.41 -10.81
N ILE A 26 -7.36 1.14 -9.89
CA ILE A 26 -8.78 0.96 -10.19
C ILE A 26 -9.61 1.94 -9.37
N SER A 27 -10.41 2.76 -10.05
CA SER A 27 -11.41 3.63 -9.43
C SER A 27 -12.78 2.97 -9.47
N THR A 28 -13.41 2.80 -8.31
CA THR A 28 -14.76 2.22 -8.20
C THR A 28 -15.71 3.15 -7.46
N ARG A 29 -17.01 2.97 -7.67
CA ARG A 29 -18.04 3.67 -6.91
C ARG A 29 -18.59 2.73 -5.83
N VAL A 30 -18.53 3.17 -4.58
CA VAL A 30 -19.02 2.43 -3.42
C VAL A 30 -20.09 3.26 -2.72
N GLY A 31 -21.14 2.60 -2.24
CA GLY A 31 -22.26 3.23 -1.54
C GLY A 31 -23.60 2.84 -2.15
N ASP A 32 -24.65 2.84 -1.33
CA ASP A 32 -26.01 2.52 -1.76
C ASP A 32 -26.83 3.75 -2.19
N GLY A 33 -26.27 4.96 -2.02
CA GLY A 33 -26.89 6.22 -2.39
C GLY A 33 -27.88 6.76 -1.36
N SER A 34 -28.03 6.12 -0.21
CA SER A 34 -28.78 6.68 0.91
C SER A 34 -28.02 7.82 1.60
N GLU A 35 -28.73 8.65 2.37
CA GLU A 35 -28.11 9.69 3.19
C GLU A 35 -27.09 9.11 4.20
N LYS A 36 -27.29 7.86 4.62
CA LYS A 36 -26.39 7.16 5.55
C LYS A 36 -25.18 6.53 4.85
N ASN A 37 -25.23 6.34 3.53
CA ASN A 37 -24.18 5.70 2.74
C ASN A 37 -24.17 6.26 1.31
N PRO A 38 -23.78 7.54 1.15
CA PRO A 38 -23.74 8.18 -0.16
C PRO A 38 -22.73 7.50 -1.07
N VAL A 39 -22.98 7.58 -2.39
CA VAL A 39 -22.04 7.08 -3.39
C VAL A 39 -20.76 7.92 -3.34
N ARG A 40 -19.63 7.26 -3.14
CA ARG A 40 -18.29 7.86 -3.16
C ARG A 40 -17.37 7.08 -4.10
N LEU A 41 -16.27 7.72 -4.50
CA LEU A 41 -15.21 7.05 -5.25
C LEU A 41 -14.24 6.41 -4.26
N VAL A 42 -13.81 5.20 -4.57
CA VAL A 42 -12.78 4.48 -3.83
C VAL A 42 -11.73 4.02 -4.83
N GLU A 43 -10.50 4.44 -4.57
CA GLU A 43 -9.33 4.12 -5.36
C GLU A 43 -8.64 2.89 -4.77
N HIS A 44 -8.41 1.88 -5.60
CA HIS A 44 -7.74 0.64 -5.23
C HIS A 44 -6.42 0.52 -5.97
N PHE A 45 -5.36 0.18 -5.25
CA PHE A 45 -4.02 0.02 -5.79
C PHE A 45 -3.56 -1.41 -5.59
N TYR A 46 -3.27 -2.10 -6.69
CA TYR A 46 -2.79 -3.49 -6.68
C TYR A 46 -1.38 -3.57 -7.24
N ASP A 47 -0.65 -4.60 -6.84
CA ASP A 47 0.56 -4.99 -7.55
C ASP A 47 0.24 -5.66 -8.90
N ILE A 48 1.29 -6.04 -9.63
CA ILE A 48 1.15 -6.66 -10.96
C ILE A 48 0.56 -8.08 -10.93
N ASP A 49 0.59 -8.74 -9.77
CA ASP A 49 0.05 -10.09 -9.57
C ASP A 49 -1.42 -10.03 -9.10
N GLY A 50 -1.96 -8.81 -8.91
CA GLY A 50 -3.34 -8.57 -8.50
C GLY A 50 -3.55 -8.60 -6.99
N GLN A 51 -2.49 -8.55 -6.19
CA GLN A 51 -2.61 -8.39 -4.73
C GLN A 51 -2.93 -6.94 -4.39
N LEU A 52 -3.96 -6.73 -3.55
CA LEU A 52 -4.31 -5.40 -3.06
C LEU A 52 -3.20 -4.88 -2.14
N LEU A 53 -2.67 -3.70 -2.46
CA LEU A 53 -1.68 -3.00 -1.63
C LEU A 53 -2.37 -2.09 -0.62
N PHE A 54 -3.28 -1.24 -1.08
CA PHE A 54 -4.07 -0.34 -0.23
C PHE A 54 -5.27 0.25 -0.98
N GLU A 55 -6.19 0.84 -0.19
CA GLU A 55 -7.37 1.58 -0.66
C GLU A 55 -7.30 3.04 -0.17
N SER A 56 -7.85 3.96 -0.95
CA SER A 56 -8.00 5.37 -0.58
C SER A 56 -9.40 5.85 -0.92
N GLU A 57 -10.02 6.59 0.01
CA GLU A 57 -11.30 7.29 -0.15
C GLU A 57 -11.10 8.82 -0.21
#